data_AF-A0A812GFN5-F1
#
_entry.id   AF-A0A812GFN5-F1
#
_cell.length_a   1.000
_cell.length_b   1.000
_cell.length_c   1.000
_cell.angle_alpha   90.00
_cell.angle_beta   90.00
_cell.angle_gamma   90.00
#
_symmetry.space_group_name_H-M   'P 1'
#
loop_
_entity.id
_entity.type
_entity.pdbx_description
1 polymer ?
#
loop_
_entity_poly.entity_id
_entity_poly.type
_entity_poly.pdbx_seq_one_letter_code
_entity_poly.pdbx_strand_id
1 'polypeptide(L)'
;MDTFDADALTLCTAAPAALEQPMYYLSPAQALLVEESEILKDAVAAAGGLQDRADGKLGCYVPHRVVAAALRLPPGGINMAEAKYGAYLWCTEFENVHSTWVFEEPGLHYDGLRFNGPEQLFQLHKFGPKGSKAFRDMAPAFAEASANKAFSMGRGASLPPDWEDMKEAVMREVLRAKFEHAGLRQLLKSTHPHPLVSVKPDAYWGTGLDGTGRNRLGALLEELRQELLR
;
A
#
# COMPACT_ATOMS: atom_id res chain seq x y z
N MET A 1 5.14 23.30 0.39
CA MET A 1 5.36 22.01 -0.32
C MET A 1 6.02 21.13 0.72
N ASP A 2 5.21 20.48 1.55
CA ASP A 2 5.74 19.60 2.59
C ASP A 2 6.16 18.32 1.90
N THR A 3 7.46 18.19 1.72
CA THR A 3 8.10 16.93 1.38
C THR A 3 7.67 15.90 2.42
N PHE A 4 7.15 14.76 1.98
CA PHE A 4 6.95 13.59 2.82
C PHE A 4 8.21 13.36 3.66
N ASP A 5 8.13 13.67 4.95
CA ASP A 5 9.24 13.57 5.88
C ASP A 5 9.32 12.12 6.38
N ALA A 6 10.51 11.53 6.34
CA ALA A 6 10.75 10.20 6.86
C ALA A 6 10.45 10.11 8.37
N ASP A 7 10.51 11.24 9.07
CA ASP A 7 10.12 11.41 10.47
C ASP A 7 8.61 11.68 10.65
N ALA A 8 7.83 11.85 9.57
CA ALA A 8 6.39 12.05 9.64
C ALA A 8 5.57 10.76 9.67
N LEU A 9 6.13 9.61 9.30
CA LEU A 9 5.52 8.33 9.65
C LEU A 9 5.88 8.04 11.11
N THR A 10 5.04 8.49 12.04
CA THR A 10 5.11 8.01 13.42
C THR A 10 4.72 6.55 13.42
N LEU A 11 5.73 5.68 13.43
CA LEU A 11 5.54 4.25 13.26
C LEU A 11 4.99 3.65 14.55
N CYS A 12 3.96 2.82 14.43
CA CYS A 12 3.78 1.76 15.40
C CYS A 12 5.00 0.84 15.31
N THR A 13 5.86 0.94 16.33
CA THR A 13 7.14 0.22 16.42
C THR A 13 6.95 -1.30 16.41
N ALA A 14 5.73 -1.78 16.70
CA ALA A 14 5.32 -3.16 16.50
C ALA A 14 3.81 -3.26 16.22
N ALA A 15 3.41 -4.21 15.38
CA ALA A 15 2.03 -4.69 15.32
C ALA A 15 1.63 -5.41 16.63
N PRO A 16 0.32 -5.61 16.90
CA PRO A 16 -0.12 -6.43 18.04
C PRO A 16 0.53 -7.82 18.03
N ALA A 17 0.91 -8.37 19.18
CA ALA A 17 1.59 -9.67 19.25
C ALA A 17 0.71 -10.83 18.71
N ALA A 18 -0.60 -10.74 18.92
CA ALA A 18 -1.60 -11.64 18.36
C ALA A 18 -2.73 -10.83 17.73
N LEU A 19 -3.34 -11.37 16.68
CA LEU A 19 -4.50 -10.79 16.03
C LEU A 19 -5.72 -11.65 16.29
N GLU A 20 -6.75 -11.06 16.91
CA GLU A 20 -8.05 -11.70 17.11
C GLU A 20 -9.00 -11.45 15.93
N GLN A 21 -8.68 -10.47 15.08
CA GLN A 21 -9.46 -10.05 13.92
C GLN A 21 -8.58 -9.25 12.93
N PRO A 22 -9.04 -9.00 11.70
CA PRO A 22 -8.38 -8.10 10.76
C PRO A 22 -8.20 -6.70 11.32
N MET A 23 -6.97 -6.18 11.22
CA MET A 23 -6.61 -4.85 11.66
C MET A 23 -6.11 -4.00 10.50
N TYR A 24 -6.26 -2.69 10.64
CA TYR A 24 -5.91 -1.70 9.65
C TYR A 24 -5.06 -0.62 10.30
N TYR A 25 -3.95 -0.27 9.67
CA TYR A 25 -3.03 0.76 10.16
C TYR A 25 -3.55 2.15 9.82
N LEU A 26 -3.57 3.03 10.81
CA LEU A 26 -3.85 4.45 10.66
C LEU A 26 -2.56 5.23 10.91
N SER A 27 -2.08 5.93 9.89
CA SER A 27 -0.94 6.85 9.94
C SER A 27 -1.40 8.30 10.06
N PRO A 28 -0.49 9.27 10.28
CA PRO A 28 -0.86 10.69 10.43
C PRO A 28 -1.62 11.25 9.23
N ALA A 29 -1.42 10.70 8.04
CA ALA A 29 -2.17 11.09 6.84
C ALA A 29 -3.69 10.85 6.96
N GLN A 30 -4.13 10.03 7.93
CA GLN A 30 -5.53 9.72 8.19
C GLN A 30 -6.17 10.55 9.32
N ALA A 31 -5.42 11.47 9.96
CA ALA A 31 -5.87 12.20 11.13
C ALA A 31 -7.21 12.96 10.93
N LEU A 32 -7.36 13.68 9.82
CA LEU A 32 -8.59 14.43 9.52
C LEU A 32 -9.83 13.53 9.48
N LEU A 33 -9.72 12.35 8.85
CA LEU A 33 -10.84 11.41 8.80
C LEU A 33 -11.16 10.80 10.18
N VAL A 34 -10.15 10.62 11.03
CA VAL A 34 -10.37 10.22 12.43
C VAL A 34 -11.10 11.33 13.18
N GLU A 35 -10.73 12.60 13.00
CA GLU A 35 -11.39 13.75 13.64
C GLU A 35 -12.86 13.91 13.23
N GLU A 36 -13.23 13.50 12.03
CA GLU A 36 -14.60 13.59 11.51
C GLU A 36 -15.48 12.35 11.83
N SER A 37 -14.89 11.29 12.41
CA SER A 37 -15.56 10.00 12.60
C SER A 37 -15.52 9.51 14.04
N GLU A 38 -16.63 9.60 14.74
CA GLU A 38 -16.75 9.17 16.15
C GLU A 38 -16.36 7.69 16.34
N ILE A 39 -16.74 6.80 15.41
CA ILE A 39 -16.36 5.38 15.51
C ILE A 39 -14.85 5.18 15.36
N LEU A 40 -14.15 6.00 14.55
CA LEU A 40 -12.69 5.97 14.48
C LEU A 40 -12.07 6.56 15.73
N LYS A 41 -12.60 7.66 16.29
CA LYS A 41 -12.12 8.23 17.56
C LYS A 41 -12.18 7.21 18.68
N ASP A 42 -13.31 6.52 18.82
CA ASP A 42 -13.50 5.49 19.85
C ASP A 42 -12.53 4.33 19.66
N ALA A 43 -12.36 3.84 18.42
CA ALA A 43 -11.44 2.76 18.13
C ALA A 43 -9.97 3.15 18.34
N VAL A 44 -9.61 4.37 17.97
CA VAL A 44 -8.28 4.92 18.22
C VAL A 44 -8.06 5.09 19.72
N ALA A 45 -9.01 5.67 20.47
CA ALA A 45 -8.99 5.74 21.93
C ALA A 45 -8.77 4.36 22.58
N ALA A 46 -9.50 3.34 22.13
CA ALA A 46 -9.36 1.97 22.60
C ALA A 46 -8.00 1.35 22.24
N ALA A 47 -7.41 1.71 21.10
CA ALA A 47 -6.06 1.30 20.69
C ALA A 47 -4.94 2.04 21.44
N GLY A 48 -5.29 2.80 22.49
CA GLY A 48 -4.36 3.61 23.26
C GLY A 48 -4.33 5.07 22.81
N GLY A 49 -5.36 5.57 22.14
CA GLY A 49 -5.52 6.98 21.76
C GLY A 49 -4.83 7.39 20.46
N LEU A 50 -5.14 8.62 20.06
CA LEU A 50 -4.26 9.46 19.26
C LEU A 50 -3.07 9.85 20.17
N GLN A 51 -2.37 8.86 20.71
CA GLN A 51 -1.34 9.13 21.70
C GLN A 51 -0.11 9.62 20.97
N ASP A 52 0.18 10.88 21.27
CA ASP A 52 1.43 11.58 21.19
C ASP A 52 2.60 10.66 21.65
N ARG A 53 3.10 9.85 20.72
CA ARG A 53 4.22 8.94 20.93
C ARG A 53 5.52 9.72 20.87
N ALA A 54 5.84 10.47 21.91
CA ALA A 54 7.01 11.34 21.98
C ALA A 54 7.11 12.44 20.88
N ASP A 55 6.31 12.39 19.80
CA ASP A 55 6.33 13.28 18.62
C ASP A 55 4.94 13.76 18.13
N GLY A 56 3.84 13.38 18.78
CA GLY A 56 2.52 13.97 18.53
C GLY A 56 1.66 13.37 17.42
N LYS A 57 2.03 12.25 16.76
CA LYS A 57 1.28 11.82 15.57
C LYS A 57 0.73 10.39 15.62
N LEU A 58 -0.42 10.21 14.95
CA LEU A 58 -1.20 8.98 14.78
C LEU A 58 -0.33 7.83 14.20
N GLY A 59 -0.48 6.63 14.76
CA GLY A 59 0.30 5.45 14.34
C GLY A 59 -0.17 4.19 15.05
N CYS A 60 -1.37 3.71 14.74
CA CYS A 60 -1.99 2.60 15.46
C CYS A 60 -2.73 1.63 14.54
N TYR A 61 -3.02 0.44 15.07
CA TYR A 61 -3.87 -0.53 14.40
C TYR A 61 -5.25 -0.52 15.04
N VAL A 62 -6.29 -0.35 14.21
CA VAL A 62 -7.69 -0.46 14.62
C VAL A 62 -8.37 -1.60 13.85
N PRO A 63 -9.53 -2.12 14.30
CA PRO A 63 -10.23 -3.16 13.55
C PRO A 63 -10.58 -2.69 12.13
N HIS A 64 -10.28 -3.50 11.12
CA HIS A 64 -10.54 -3.16 9.72
C HIS A 64 -12.04 -2.91 9.45
N ARG A 65 -12.92 -3.60 10.18
CA ARG A 65 -14.37 -3.38 10.11
C ARG A 65 -14.79 -1.99 10.58
N VAL A 66 -14.07 -1.41 11.54
CA VAL A 66 -14.33 -0.04 12.01
C VAL A 66 -13.94 0.96 10.92
N VAL A 67 -12.81 0.74 10.25
CA VAL A 67 -12.41 1.51 9.06
C VAL A 67 -13.47 1.42 7.95
N ALA A 68 -13.93 0.21 7.62
CA ALA A 68 -14.96 0.03 6.60
C ALA A 68 -16.26 0.75 6.97
N ALA A 69 -16.70 0.64 8.23
CA ALA A 69 -17.89 1.33 8.72
C ALA A 69 -17.76 2.85 8.62
N ALA A 70 -16.61 3.41 9.02
CA ALA A 70 -16.32 4.85 8.92
C ALA A 70 -16.38 5.36 7.46
N LEU A 71 -15.92 4.55 6.52
CA LEU A 71 -15.96 4.83 5.08
C LEU A 71 -17.26 4.43 4.40
N ARG A 72 -18.25 3.92 5.15
CA ARG A 72 -19.53 3.39 4.62
C ARG A 72 -19.34 2.27 3.58
N LEU A 73 -18.29 1.47 3.75
CA LEU A 73 -17.99 0.31 2.91
C LEU A 73 -18.60 -0.96 3.54
N PRO A 74 -19.15 -1.88 2.74
CA PRO A 74 -19.68 -3.13 3.25
C PRO A 74 -18.56 -4.03 3.79
N PRO A 75 -18.76 -4.74 4.91
CA PRO A 75 -17.71 -5.59 5.49
C PRO A 75 -17.56 -6.94 4.76
N GLY A 76 -18.34 -7.21 3.72
CA GLY A 76 -18.37 -8.50 3.02
C GLY A 76 -16.99 -8.96 2.54
N GLY A 77 -16.23 -8.06 1.89
CA GLY A 77 -14.87 -8.37 1.44
C GLY A 77 -13.92 -8.69 2.60
N ILE A 78 -14.04 -7.99 3.73
CA ILE A 78 -13.24 -8.25 4.94
C ILE A 78 -13.58 -9.62 5.53
N ASN A 79 -14.87 -9.95 5.62
CA ASN A 79 -15.33 -11.24 6.16
C ASN A 79 -14.82 -12.41 5.30
N MET A 80 -14.87 -12.27 3.98
CA MET A 80 -14.39 -13.30 3.06
C MET A 80 -12.87 -13.42 3.08
N ALA A 81 -12.16 -12.29 3.19
CA ALA A 81 -10.72 -12.28 3.37
C ALA A 81 -10.30 -12.95 4.68
N GLU A 82 -10.93 -12.62 5.81
CA GLU A 82 -10.65 -13.26 7.10
C GLU A 82 -10.94 -14.76 7.08
N ALA A 83 -12.04 -15.19 6.47
CA ALA A 83 -12.36 -16.61 6.35
C ALA A 83 -11.28 -17.40 5.57
N LYS A 84 -10.59 -16.75 4.63
CA LYS A 84 -9.56 -17.36 3.78
C LYS A 84 -8.15 -17.27 4.36
N TYR A 85 -7.80 -16.12 4.94
CA TYR A 85 -6.42 -15.80 5.36
C TYR A 85 -6.25 -15.73 6.88
N GLY A 86 -7.32 -15.86 7.66
CA GLY A 86 -7.33 -15.59 9.10
C GLY A 86 -7.27 -14.10 9.41
N ALA A 87 -6.96 -13.76 10.65
CA ALA A 87 -6.70 -12.38 11.03
C ALA A 87 -5.43 -11.86 10.34
N TYR A 88 -5.49 -10.63 9.83
CA TYR A 88 -4.45 -10.03 8.98
C TYR A 88 -4.25 -8.55 9.30
N LEU A 89 -3.18 -7.98 8.75
CA LEU A 89 -2.92 -6.54 8.76
C LEU A 89 -3.08 -5.96 7.35
N TRP A 90 -3.48 -4.69 7.28
CA TRP A 90 -3.34 -3.89 6.07
C TRP A 90 -2.99 -2.44 6.40
N CYS A 91 -2.26 -1.79 5.51
CA CYS A 91 -1.87 -0.39 5.62
C CYS A 91 -2.13 0.30 4.27
N THR A 92 -2.70 1.50 4.27
CA THR A 92 -2.92 2.26 3.03
C THR A 92 -1.60 2.48 2.29
N GLU A 93 -0.53 2.73 3.04
CA GLU A 93 0.86 2.90 2.59
C GLU A 93 1.33 1.77 1.66
N PHE A 94 0.76 0.57 1.79
CA PHE A 94 1.17 -0.61 1.03
C PHE A 94 0.47 -0.74 -0.32
N GLU A 95 -0.60 0.01 -0.55
CA GLU A 95 -1.29 -0.02 -1.83
C GLU A 95 -0.38 0.44 -2.96
N ASN A 96 -0.54 -0.19 -4.13
CA ASN A 96 0.09 0.27 -5.37
C ASN A 96 -0.74 1.38 -6.06
N VAL A 97 -2.02 1.52 -5.69
CA VAL A 97 -2.91 2.61 -6.10
C VAL A 97 -3.83 2.94 -4.93
N HIS A 98 -3.86 4.21 -4.52
CA HIS A 98 -4.63 4.67 -3.36
C HIS A 98 -6.02 5.14 -3.78
N SER A 99 -7.02 4.29 -3.61
CA SER A 99 -8.43 4.63 -3.88
C SER A 99 -9.29 4.76 -2.63
N THR A 100 -8.82 4.23 -1.50
CA THR A 100 -9.62 4.09 -0.28
C THR A 100 -9.48 5.30 0.65
N TRP A 101 -8.27 5.85 0.75
CA TRP A 101 -7.97 7.04 1.54
C TRP A 101 -7.02 7.94 0.74
N VAL A 102 -6.98 9.23 1.10
CA VAL A 102 -5.92 10.12 0.61
C VAL A 102 -4.61 9.66 1.23
N PHE A 103 -3.67 9.26 0.37
CA PHE A 103 -2.30 8.99 0.74
C PHE A 103 -1.41 9.58 -0.34
N GLU A 104 -0.49 10.45 0.08
CA GLU A 104 0.51 11.02 -0.80
C GLU A 104 1.75 10.12 -0.77
N GLU A 105 2.08 9.56 -1.92
CA GLU A 105 3.28 8.74 -2.07
C GLU A 105 4.53 9.61 -1.85
N PRO A 106 5.54 9.14 -1.10
CA PRO A 106 6.83 9.84 -0.98
C PRO A 106 7.58 10.01 -2.30
N GLY A 107 7.08 9.38 -3.37
CA GLY A 107 7.80 9.11 -4.60
C GLY A 107 8.82 7.99 -4.42
N LEU A 108 9.37 7.54 -5.53
CA LEU A 108 10.39 6.50 -5.57
C LEU A 108 11.45 6.83 -6.61
N HIS A 109 12.69 6.45 -6.33
CA HIS A 109 13.80 6.61 -7.25
C HIS A 109 14.01 5.32 -8.03
N TYR A 110 14.18 5.43 -9.34
CA TYR A 110 14.40 4.29 -10.20
C TYR A 110 15.14 4.70 -11.48
N ASP A 111 16.26 4.03 -11.76
CA ASP A 111 17.10 4.28 -12.95
C ASP A 111 17.49 5.75 -13.14
N GLY A 112 17.83 6.44 -12.04
CA GLY A 112 18.23 7.85 -12.04
C GLY A 112 17.07 8.85 -12.17
N LEU A 113 15.82 8.39 -12.24
CA LEU A 113 14.63 9.24 -12.25
C LEU A 113 13.85 9.13 -10.94
N ARG A 114 13.13 10.19 -10.58
CA ARG A 114 12.17 10.19 -9.48
C ARG A 114 10.75 10.09 -10.04
N PHE A 115 10.03 9.05 -9.65
CA PHE A 115 8.63 8.84 -9.98
C PHE A 115 7.75 9.30 -8.83
N ASN A 116 6.56 9.84 -9.14
CA ASN A 116 5.58 10.25 -8.13
C ASN A 116 5.00 9.07 -7.33
N GLY A 117 5.05 7.85 -7.84
CA GLY A 117 4.50 6.68 -7.17
C GLY A 117 4.73 5.36 -7.93
N PRO A 118 4.30 4.24 -7.34
CA PRO A 118 4.48 2.90 -7.91
C PRO A 118 3.69 2.69 -9.21
N GLU A 119 2.52 3.32 -9.35
CA GLU A 119 1.68 3.19 -10.54
C GLU A 119 2.39 3.71 -11.80
N GLN A 120 3.11 4.83 -11.69
CA GLN A 120 3.88 5.41 -12.80
C GLN A 120 4.94 4.43 -13.30
N LEU A 121 5.71 3.84 -12.39
CA LEU A 121 6.75 2.90 -12.74
C LEU A 121 6.16 1.60 -13.29
N PHE A 122 5.13 1.04 -12.66
CA PHE A 122 4.47 -0.18 -13.12
C PHE A 122 3.90 -0.05 -14.54
N GLN A 123 3.26 1.09 -14.84
CA GLN A 123 2.71 1.35 -16.17
C GLN A 123 3.80 1.63 -17.21
N LEU A 124 4.92 2.24 -16.83
CA LEU A 124 6.07 2.44 -17.71
C LEU A 124 6.64 1.11 -18.22
N HIS A 125 6.70 0.08 -17.37
CA HIS A 125 7.20 -1.26 -17.75
C HIS A 125 6.37 -1.94 -18.84
N LYS A 126 5.15 -1.45 -19.15
CA LYS A 126 4.34 -1.94 -20.29
C LYS A 126 4.87 -1.48 -21.64
N PHE A 127 5.76 -0.48 -21.69
CA PHE A 127 6.37 0.00 -22.93
C PHE A 127 7.66 -0.74 -23.30
N GLY A 128 8.10 -1.68 -22.47
CA GLY A 128 9.24 -2.55 -22.74
C GLY A 128 10.06 -2.84 -21.49
N PRO A 129 11.04 -3.76 -21.59
CA PRO A 129 11.91 -4.08 -20.48
C PRO A 129 12.79 -2.89 -20.11
N LYS A 130 13.27 -2.89 -18.85
CA LYS A 130 14.21 -1.91 -18.32
C LYS A 130 15.39 -1.69 -19.27
N GLY A 131 15.78 -0.43 -19.48
CA GLY A 131 16.91 -0.06 -20.34
C GLY A 131 16.64 -0.11 -21.85
N SER A 132 15.51 -0.67 -22.29
CA SER A 132 15.11 -0.60 -23.70
C SER A 132 14.92 0.85 -24.15
N LYS A 133 15.04 1.09 -25.47
CA LYS A 133 14.84 2.45 -26.01
C LYS A 133 13.43 2.98 -25.69
N ALA A 134 12.40 2.15 -25.91
CA ALA A 134 11.02 2.53 -25.64
C ALA A 134 10.76 2.84 -24.17
N PHE A 135 11.33 2.05 -23.24
CA PHE A 135 11.28 2.35 -21.80
C PHE A 135 11.91 3.72 -21.51
N ARG A 136 13.15 3.95 -21.97
CA ARG A 136 13.87 5.20 -21.70
C ARG A 136 13.20 6.43 -22.31
N ASP A 137 12.67 6.32 -23.52
CA ASP A 137 11.98 7.41 -24.20
C ASP A 137 10.71 7.84 -23.45
N MET A 138 9.99 6.88 -22.86
CA MET A 138 8.73 7.15 -22.14
C MET A 138 8.95 7.53 -20.67
N ALA A 139 10.09 7.18 -20.08
CA ALA A 139 10.33 7.30 -18.64
C ALA A 139 10.12 8.73 -18.07
N PRO A 140 10.60 9.82 -18.71
CA PRO A 140 10.36 11.17 -18.20
C PRO A 140 8.87 11.52 -18.13
N ALA A 141 8.09 11.15 -19.15
CA ALA A 141 6.65 11.44 -19.19
C ALA A 141 5.88 10.67 -18.12
N PHE A 142 6.29 9.45 -17.79
CA PHE A 142 5.72 8.67 -16.69
C PHE A 142 6.13 9.20 -15.32
N ALA A 143 7.39 9.61 -15.15
CA ALA A 143 7.92 10.14 -13.90
C ALA A 143 7.13 11.35 -13.39
N GLU A 144 6.74 12.24 -14.32
CA GLU A 144 5.98 13.47 -14.01
C GLU A 144 4.46 13.27 -13.95
N ALA A 145 3.94 12.12 -14.41
CA ALA A 145 2.51 11.88 -14.49
C ALA A 145 1.85 11.72 -13.10
N SER A 146 0.58 12.09 -13.00
CA SER A 146 -0.28 11.61 -11.90
C SER A 146 -0.60 10.12 -12.07
N ALA A 147 -1.02 9.44 -11.00
CA ALA A 147 -1.33 8.00 -11.06
C ALA A 147 -2.42 7.70 -12.13
N ASN A 148 -3.48 8.52 -12.17
CA ASN A 148 -4.54 8.39 -13.17
C ASN A 148 -4.03 8.61 -14.61
N LYS A 149 -3.13 9.58 -14.80
CA LYS A 149 -2.55 9.85 -16.12
C LYS A 149 -1.64 8.70 -16.56
N ALA A 150 -0.80 8.19 -15.67
CA ALA A 150 0.06 7.04 -15.94
C ALA A 150 -0.76 5.78 -16.28
N PHE A 151 -1.82 5.51 -15.53
CA PHE A 151 -2.76 4.42 -15.81
C PHE A 151 -3.38 4.55 -17.21
N SER A 152 -3.84 5.76 -17.56
CA SER A 152 -4.40 6.05 -18.89
C SER A 152 -3.36 5.83 -20.01
N MET A 153 -2.13 6.32 -19.82
CA MET A 153 -1.03 6.13 -20.78
C MET A 153 -0.69 4.65 -20.94
N GLY A 154 -0.58 3.90 -19.84
CA GLY A 154 -0.25 2.47 -19.86
C GLY A 154 -1.34 1.59 -20.46
N ARG A 155 -2.60 2.01 -20.46
CA ARG A 155 -3.67 1.34 -21.23
C ARG A 155 -3.53 1.51 -22.74
N GLY A 156 -2.82 2.55 -23.19
CA GLY A 156 -2.51 2.76 -24.61
C GLY A 156 -1.30 1.97 -25.10
N ALA A 157 -0.59 1.26 -24.22
CA ALA A 157 0.58 0.48 -24.58
C ALA A 157 0.19 -0.81 -25.32
N SER A 158 0.98 -1.20 -26.31
CA SER A 158 0.99 -2.59 -26.81
C SER A 158 1.79 -3.42 -25.80
N LEU A 159 1.08 -4.23 -25.01
CA LEU A 159 1.71 -5.03 -23.95
C LEU A 159 2.76 -5.99 -24.53
N PRO A 160 3.87 -6.22 -23.80
CA PRO A 160 4.77 -7.33 -24.10
C PRO A 160 4.00 -8.66 -24.21
N PRO A 161 4.34 -9.56 -25.15
CA PRO A 161 3.64 -10.85 -25.30
C PRO A 161 3.59 -11.69 -24.01
N ASP A 162 4.62 -11.57 -23.18
CA ASP A 162 4.85 -12.25 -21.90
C ASP A 162 4.48 -11.37 -20.69
N TRP A 163 3.68 -10.31 -20.88
CA TRP A 163 3.30 -9.39 -19.80
C TRP A 163 2.73 -10.10 -18.57
N GLU A 164 1.84 -11.07 -18.79
CA GLU A 164 1.19 -11.81 -17.70
C GLU A 164 2.19 -12.62 -16.86
N ASP A 165 3.28 -13.10 -17.48
CA ASP A 165 4.35 -13.83 -16.80
C ASP A 165 5.32 -12.88 -16.07
N MET A 166 5.56 -11.68 -16.61
CA MET A 166 6.51 -10.72 -16.04
C MET A 166 5.92 -9.73 -15.03
N LYS A 167 4.60 -9.49 -15.02
CA LYS A 167 4.00 -8.41 -14.22
C LYS A 167 4.29 -8.52 -12.72
N GLU A 168 4.46 -9.73 -12.19
CA GLU A 168 4.89 -9.92 -10.81
C GLU A 168 6.36 -9.58 -10.59
N ALA A 169 7.24 -9.91 -11.54
CA ALA A 169 8.64 -9.49 -11.47
C ALA A 169 8.76 -7.95 -11.52
N VAL A 170 7.98 -7.31 -12.39
CA VAL A 170 7.85 -5.85 -12.44
C VAL A 170 7.33 -5.30 -11.11
N MET A 171 6.27 -5.87 -10.55
CA MET A 171 5.73 -5.40 -9.27
C MET A 171 6.74 -5.59 -8.13
N ARG A 172 7.51 -6.68 -8.10
CA ARG A 172 8.60 -6.85 -7.12
C ARG A 172 9.62 -5.74 -7.23
N GLU A 173 10.03 -5.37 -8.44
CA GLU A 173 10.98 -4.28 -8.67
C GLU A 173 10.42 -2.93 -8.24
N VAL A 174 9.15 -2.65 -8.56
CA VAL A 174 8.42 -1.44 -8.13
C VAL A 174 8.32 -1.35 -6.60
N LEU A 175 7.95 -2.45 -5.94
CA LEU A 175 7.84 -2.52 -4.48
C LEU A 175 9.21 -2.33 -3.84
N ARG A 176 10.27 -2.97 -4.35
CA ARG A 176 11.64 -2.74 -3.85
C ARG A 176 12.00 -1.26 -3.88
N ALA A 177 11.78 -0.58 -5.00
CA ALA A 177 12.04 0.85 -5.13
C ALA A 177 11.19 1.70 -4.17
N LYS A 178 9.88 1.41 -4.05
CA LYS A 178 8.97 2.10 -3.11
C LYS A 178 9.43 1.97 -1.66
N PHE A 179 9.83 0.77 -1.25
CA PHE A 179 10.24 0.46 0.12
C PHE A 179 11.75 0.71 0.37
N GLU A 180 12.47 1.37 -0.54
CA GLU A 180 13.75 2.02 -0.19
C GLU A 180 13.52 3.17 0.80
N HIS A 181 12.33 3.77 0.77
CA HIS A 181 11.90 4.77 1.72
C HIS A 181 11.89 4.22 3.16
N ALA A 182 12.64 4.87 4.06
CA ALA A 182 12.90 4.34 5.39
C ALA A 182 11.63 4.10 6.23
N GLY A 183 10.68 5.05 6.25
CA GLY A 183 9.42 4.90 6.98
C GLY A 183 8.58 3.71 6.49
N LEU A 184 8.35 3.60 5.17
CA LEU A 184 7.64 2.47 4.56
C LEU A 184 8.33 1.14 4.84
N ARG A 185 9.66 1.09 4.72
CA ARG A 185 10.47 -0.09 5.04
C ARG A 185 10.25 -0.57 6.46
N GLN A 186 10.29 0.35 7.44
CA GLN A 186 10.09 0.00 8.83
C GLN A 186 8.64 -0.40 9.12
N LEU A 187 7.65 0.27 8.52
CA LEU A 187 6.26 -0.13 8.62
C LEU A 187 6.03 -1.56 8.07
N LEU A 188 6.64 -1.90 6.94
CA LEU A 188 6.56 -3.25 6.40
C LEU A 188 7.16 -4.27 7.36
N LYS A 189 8.34 -4.00 7.91
CA LYS A 189 8.99 -4.89 8.89
C LYS A 189 8.15 -5.07 10.15
N SER A 190 7.50 -4.02 10.65
CA SER A 190 6.72 -4.06 11.90
C SER A 190 5.46 -4.94 11.83
N THR A 191 5.03 -5.32 10.62
CA THR A 191 3.88 -6.21 10.40
C THR A 191 4.20 -7.69 10.63
N HIS A 192 5.47 -8.08 10.73
CA HIS A 192 5.85 -9.48 10.94
C HIS A 192 5.38 -9.96 12.34
N PRO A 193 4.87 -11.20 12.48
CA PRO A 193 4.77 -12.26 11.46
C PRO A 193 3.42 -12.32 10.72
N HIS A 194 2.57 -11.30 10.85
CA HIS A 194 1.17 -11.39 10.45
C HIS A 194 0.96 -11.39 8.93
N PRO A 195 -0.13 -12.03 8.44
CA PRO A 195 -0.51 -11.95 7.03
C PRO A 195 -0.83 -10.52 6.60
N LEU A 196 -0.53 -10.19 5.34
CA LEU A 196 -0.88 -8.95 4.67
C LEU A 196 -1.95 -9.20 3.60
N VAL A 197 -3.12 -8.58 3.76
CA VAL A 197 -4.26 -8.83 2.85
C VAL A 197 -4.88 -7.53 2.32
N SER A 198 -4.75 -7.33 1.01
CA SER A 198 -5.33 -6.19 0.27
C SER A 198 -6.77 -6.47 -0.12
N VAL A 199 -7.72 -5.96 0.68
CA VAL A 199 -9.15 -6.07 0.36
C VAL A 199 -9.55 -4.96 -0.60
N LYS A 200 -9.62 -5.30 -1.89
CA LYS A 200 -10.00 -4.37 -2.97
C LYS A 200 -10.64 -5.10 -4.16
N PRO A 201 -11.30 -4.37 -5.08
CA PRO A 201 -11.97 -4.98 -6.24
C PRO A 201 -11.04 -5.74 -7.21
N ASP A 202 -9.77 -5.36 -7.27
CA ASP A 202 -8.78 -6.05 -8.12
C ASP A 202 -8.56 -7.49 -7.63
N ALA A 203 -9.06 -8.46 -8.38
CA ALA A 203 -8.98 -9.88 -8.03
C ALA A 203 -7.58 -10.50 -8.25
N TYR A 204 -6.65 -9.82 -8.91
CA TYR A 204 -5.28 -10.29 -9.06
C TYR A 204 -4.40 -9.79 -7.92
N TRP A 205 -4.33 -8.46 -7.78
CA TRP A 205 -3.48 -7.84 -6.76
C TRP A 205 -4.10 -7.91 -5.36
N GLY A 206 -5.43 -7.85 -5.26
CA GLY A 206 -6.17 -7.97 -4.01
C GLY A 206 -7.03 -9.22 -3.92
N THR A 207 -7.94 -9.23 -2.94
CA THR A 207 -8.85 -10.36 -2.67
C THR A 207 -10.05 -10.43 -3.60
N GLY A 208 -10.33 -9.40 -4.41
CA GLY A 208 -11.63 -9.24 -5.04
C GLY A 208 -12.74 -8.96 -4.02
N LEU A 209 -13.91 -8.52 -4.50
CA LEU A 209 -15.07 -8.25 -3.64
C LEU A 209 -15.76 -9.54 -3.14
N ASP A 210 -15.51 -10.67 -3.80
CA ASP A 210 -16.04 -12.00 -3.49
C ASP A 210 -15.03 -12.89 -2.73
N GLY A 211 -13.86 -12.35 -2.37
CA GLY A 211 -12.78 -13.08 -1.69
C GLY A 211 -12.07 -14.14 -2.53
N THR A 212 -12.42 -14.31 -3.81
CA THR A 212 -11.82 -15.33 -4.69
C THR A 212 -10.48 -14.89 -5.28
N GLY A 213 -10.15 -13.61 -5.16
CA GLY A 213 -8.91 -13.01 -5.65
C GLY A 213 -7.65 -13.58 -5.01
N ARG A 214 -6.53 -13.30 -5.68
CA ARG A 214 -5.23 -13.93 -5.45
C ARG A 214 -4.39 -13.25 -4.38
N ASN A 215 -4.73 -12.01 -3.98
CA ASN A 215 -3.97 -11.20 -3.03
C ASN A 215 -2.45 -11.17 -3.33
N ARG A 216 -2.07 -11.08 -4.62
CA ARG A 216 -0.64 -11.14 -5.01
C ARG A 216 0.15 -9.95 -4.45
N LEU A 217 -0.46 -8.79 -4.26
CA LEU A 217 0.23 -7.64 -3.67
C LEU A 217 0.67 -7.94 -2.23
N GLY A 218 -0.24 -8.47 -1.41
CA GLY A 218 0.06 -8.89 -0.04
C GLY A 218 1.20 -9.93 -0.01
N ALA A 219 1.12 -10.94 -0.87
CA ALA A 219 2.17 -11.96 -0.96
C ALA A 219 3.55 -11.39 -1.36
N LEU A 220 3.61 -10.49 -2.35
CA LEU A 220 4.88 -9.87 -2.76
C LEU A 220 5.47 -8.95 -1.68
N LEU A 221 4.61 -8.26 -0.92
CA LEU A 221 5.03 -7.47 0.24
C LEU A 221 5.59 -8.35 1.36
N GLU A 222 4.97 -9.51 1.60
CA GLU A 222 5.50 -10.49 2.56
C GLU A 222 6.84 -11.07 2.09
N GLU A 223 7.00 -11.39 0.80
CA GLU A 223 8.29 -11.79 0.22
C GLU A 223 9.36 -10.72 0.50
N LEU A 224 9.08 -9.46 0.17
CA LEU A 224 9.99 -8.33 0.42
C LEU A 224 10.26 -8.13 1.92
N ARG A 225 9.24 -8.26 2.78
CA ARG A 225 9.40 -8.17 4.23
C ARG A 225 10.37 -9.22 4.74
N GLN A 226 10.30 -10.45 4.25
CA GLN A 226 11.22 -11.52 4.64
C GLN A 226 12.66 -11.24 4.17
N GLU A 227 12.83 -10.64 2.99
CA GLU A 227 14.15 -10.20 2.53
C GLU A 227 14.75 -9.11 3.45
N LEU A 228 13.94 -8.16 3.91
CA LEU A 228 14.34 -7.03 4.75
C LEU A 228 14.58 -7.40 6.24
N LEU A 229 14.17 -8.59 6.66
CA LEU A 229 14.36 -9.11 8.02
C LEU A 229 15.61 -9.99 8.15
N ARG A 230 16.20 -10.42 7.04
CA ARG A 230 17.48 -11.14 7.01
C ARG A 230 18.65 -10.21 7.25
#